data_AF-A0A418VUR0-F1
#
_entry.id   AF-A0A418VUR0-F1
#
_cell.length_a   1.000
_cell.length_b   1.000
_cell.length_c   1.000
_cell.angle_alpha   90.00
_cell.angle_beta   90.00
_cell.angle_gamma   90.00
#
_symmetry.space_group_name_H-M   'P 1'
#
loop_
_entity.id
_entity.type
_entity.pdbx_description
1 polymer ?
#
loop_
_entity_poly.entity_id
_entity_poly.type
_entity_poly.pdbx_seq_one_letter_code
_entity_poly.pdbx_strand_id
1 'polypeptide(L)'
;MQRGDGGYMRVVAGMPDASERLPPSAGRRLKEEERRALVQRLRQQGWSYRRISDELNISYSVVSRWLDGPEAAATPLTPLPIRLSVVLESGEAAPRRATPSQPPLPSVPVPVESPPLLEHLVAQNRLLLHRVDQLVSAEASRKQAMNDLELRLVANIEEQHKKLGERLLDSLKSLLRKFSRG
;
A
#
# COMPACT_ATOMS: atom_id res chain seq x y z
N MET A 1 5.61 29.91 -22.93
CA MET A 1 5.98 28.50 -22.63
C MET A 1 5.23 28.05 -21.39
N GLN A 2 4.20 27.23 -21.59
CA GLN A 2 3.48 26.53 -20.53
C GLN A 2 4.40 25.51 -19.85
N ARG A 3 4.36 25.42 -18.52
CA ARG A 3 4.89 24.28 -17.77
C ARG A 3 3.80 23.78 -16.82
N GLY A 4 3.28 22.61 -17.17
CA GLY A 4 3.05 21.50 -16.24
C GLY A 4 2.05 21.75 -15.13
N ASP A 5 0.78 21.62 -15.49
CA ASP A 5 -0.31 21.29 -14.58
C ASP A 5 -0.04 19.89 -13.98
N GLY A 6 0.49 19.86 -12.75
CA GLY A 6 0.68 18.67 -11.93
C GLY A 6 -0.46 18.56 -10.92
N GLY A 7 -1.67 18.38 -11.44
CA GLY A 7 -2.91 18.35 -10.67
C GLY A 7 -2.96 17.28 -9.58
N TYR A 8 -3.65 17.65 -8.50
CA TYR A 8 -4.24 16.81 -7.44
C TYR A 8 -3.36 16.38 -6.24
N MET A 9 -2.82 17.35 -5.49
CA MET A 9 -2.94 17.28 -4.01
C MET A 9 -3.48 18.59 -3.46
N ARG A 10 -4.81 18.70 -3.46
CA ARG A 10 -5.50 19.63 -2.55
C ARG A 10 -5.92 18.80 -1.34
N VAL A 11 -5.03 18.73 -0.34
CA VAL A 11 -5.39 18.28 1.02
C VAL A 11 -6.24 19.40 1.61
N VAL A 12 -7.53 19.39 1.29
CA VAL A 12 -8.51 20.32 1.84
C VAL A 12 -9.07 19.68 3.11
N ALA A 13 -8.77 20.34 4.22
CA ALA A 13 -9.47 20.39 5.51
C ALA A 13 -10.45 19.23 5.82
N GLY A 14 -10.09 18.45 6.85
CA GLY A 14 -11.00 17.54 7.55
C GLY A 14 -10.52 16.10 7.50
N MET A 15 -9.74 15.69 8.50
CA MET A 15 -9.66 14.28 8.91
C MET A 15 -11.06 13.88 9.40
N PRO A 16 -11.80 12.95 8.75
CA PRO A 16 -12.90 12.28 9.44
C PRO A 16 -12.28 11.30 10.44
N ASP A 17 -12.72 11.44 11.70
CA ASP A 17 -12.29 10.65 12.83
C ASP A 17 -12.34 9.14 12.55
N ALA A 18 -11.49 8.39 13.24
CA ALA A 18 -11.45 6.92 13.17
C ALA A 18 -12.78 6.24 13.55
N SER A 19 -13.78 7.00 13.98
CA SER A 19 -15.15 6.62 14.31
C SER A 19 -16.09 6.45 13.11
N GLU A 20 -15.74 6.92 11.90
CA GLU A 20 -16.53 6.68 10.67
C GLU A 20 -16.05 5.48 9.84
N ARG A 21 -15.13 4.66 10.38
CA ARG A 21 -14.73 3.40 9.73
C ARG A 21 -15.92 2.46 9.69
N LEU A 22 -16.38 2.15 8.48
CA LEU A 22 -17.41 1.15 8.27
C LEU A 22 -16.77 -0.22 8.55
N PRO A 23 -17.51 -1.17 9.15
CA PRO A 23 -16.95 -2.48 9.40
C PRO A 23 -16.48 -3.10 8.07
N PRO A 24 -15.34 -3.82 8.03
CA PRO A 24 -14.75 -4.40 6.81
C PRO A 24 -15.65 -5.43 6.12
N SER A 25 -16.79 -5.75 6.72
CA SER A 25 -17.86 -6.62 6.23
C SER A 25 -19.04 -5.88 5.59
N ALA A 26 -19.11 -4.55 5.68
CA ALA A 26 -20.15 -3.74 5.04
C ALA A 26 -20.12 -3.88 3.51
N GLY A 27 -18.92 -3.91 2.92
CA GLY A 27 -18.76 -4.12 1.48
C GLY A 27 -19.24 -5.48 1.01
N ARG A 28 -19.20 -6.54 1.83
CA ARG A 28 -19.39 -7.92 1.34
C ARG A 28 -20.86 -8.28 1.08
N ARG A 29 -21.82 -7.59 1.69
CA ARG A 29 -23.28 -7.88 1.59
C ARG A 29 -24.07 -6.90 0.73
N LEU A 30 -23.47 -5.78 0.31
CA LEU A 30 -24.13 -4.75 -0.49
C LEU A 30 -24.13 -5.10 -1.98
N LYS A 31 -25.17 -4.68 -2.71
CA LYS A 31 -25.25 -4.82 -4.17
C LYS A 31 -24.13 -4.02 -4.83
N GLU A 32 -23.65 -4.48 -5.97
CA GLU A 32 -22.60 -3.84 -6.77
C GLU A 32 -22.88 -2.35 -7.04
N GLU A 33 -24.14 -2.00 -7.26
CA GLU A 33 -24.61 -0.63 -7.48
C GLU A 33 -24.48 0.25 -6.22
N GLU A 34 -24.83 -0.30 -5.06
CA GLU A 34 -24.71 0.37 -3.77
C GLU A 34 -23.24 0.61 -3.41
N ARG A 35 -22.37 -0.36 -3.73
CA ARG A 35 -20.91 -0.21 -3.55
C ARG A 35 -20.35 0.91 -4.42
N ARG A 36 -20.80 1.03 -5.66
CA ARG A 36 -20.38 2.11 -6.57
C ARG A 36 -20.78 3.48 -6.03
N ALA A 37 -22.01 3.62 -5.54
CA ALA A 37 -22.48 4.86 -4.92
C ALA A 37 -21.64 5.24 -3.69
N LEU A 38 -21.27 4.24 -2.88
CA LEU A 38 -20.44 4.42 -1.69
C LEU A 38 -19.01 4.84 -2.04
N VAL A 39 -18.39 4.23 -3.07
CA VAL A 39 -17.09 4.64 -3.61
C VAL A 39 -17.11 6.09 -4.08
N GLN A 40 -18.15 6.51 -4.81
CA GLN A 40 -18.30 7.90 -5.27
C GLN A 40 -18.44 8.87 -4.10
N ARG A 41 -19.24 8.52 -3.08
CA ARG A 41 -19.41 9.32 -1.86
C ARG A 41 -18.08 9.47 -1.10
N LEU A 42 -17.34 8.39 -0.90
CA LEU A 42 -16.02 8.42 -0.24
C LEU A 42 -15.03 9.29 -1.02
N ARG A 43 -15.09 9.24 -2.36
CA ARG A 43 -14.25 10.09 -3.20
C ARG A 43 -14.58 11.57 -3.03
N GLN A 44 -15.87 11.92 -2.98
CA GLN A 44 -16.32 13.29 -2.68
C GLN A 44 -15.90 13.76 -1.28
N GLN A 45 -15.82 12.83 -0.32
CA GLN A 45 -15.29 13.06 1.02
C GLN A 45 -13.75 13.15 1.07
N GLY A 46 -13.06 13.10 -0.08
CA GLY A 46 -11.60 13.26 -0.16
C GLY A 46 -10.81 12.00 0.17
N TRP A 47 -11.45 10.82 0.20
CA TRP A 47 -10.74 9.58 0.47
C TRP A 47 -9.84 9.19 -0.71
N SER A 48 -8.69 8.60 -0.39
CA SER A 48 -7.75 8.10 -1.39
C SER A 48 -8.20 6.75 -1.94
N TYR A 49 -7.89 6.48 -3.22
CA TYR A 49 -8.23 5.23 -3.91
C TYR A 49 -7.81 3.98 -3.11
N ARG A 50 -6.60 4.01 -2.52
CA ARG A 50 -6.06 2.92 -1.69
C ARG A 50 -6.86 2.73 -0.39
N ARG A 51 -7.32 3.80 0.24
CA ARG A 51 -8.11 3.69 1.47
C ARG A 51 -9.52 3.16 1.16
N ILE A 52 -10.09 3.55 0.02
CA ILE A 52 -11.38 3.03 -0.46
C ILE A 52 -11.29 1.52 -0.77
N SER A 53 -10.19 1.07 -1.40
CA SER A 53 -9.97 -0.36 -1.68
C SER A 53 -9.87 -1.19 -0.41
N ASP A 54 -9.12 -0.69 0.58
CA ASP A 54 -8.92 -1.38 1.86
C ASP A 54 -10.23 -1.43 2.67
N GLU A 55 -11.01 -0.33 2.68
CA GLU A 55 -12.24 -0.22 3.45
C GLU A 55 -13.39 -1.07 2.88
N LEU A 56 -13.54 -1.09 1.56
CA LEU A 56 -14.61 -1.85 0.89
C LEU A 56 -14.20 -3.29 0.54
N ASN A 57 -12.92 -3.63 0.75
CA ASN A 57 -12.30 -4.90 0.35
C ASN A 57 -12.50 -5.20 -1.14
N ILE A 58 -12.32 -4.17 -1.96
CA ILE A 58 -12.46 -4.19 -3.43
C ILE A 58 -11.09 -3.91 -4.03
N SER A 59 -10.71 -4.58 -5.12
CA SER A 59 -9.40 -4.33 -5.73
C SER A 59 -9.28 -2.88 -6.22
N TYR A 60 -8.08 -2.32 -6.08
CA TYR A 60 -7.76 -0.97 -6.56
C TYR A 60 -8.18 -0.75 -8.02
N SER A 61 -7.95 -1.75 -8.87
CA SER A 61 -8.33 -1.74 -10.29
C SER A 61 -9.84 -1.56 -10.51
N VAL A 62 -10.66 -2.15 -9.66
CA VAL A 62 -12.12 -2.03 -9.74
C VAL A 62 -12.57 -0.64 -9.27
N VAL A 63 -11.95 -0.11 -8.22
CA VAL A 63 -12.22 1.26 -7.73
C VAL A 63 -11.85 2.31 -8.80
N SER A 64 -10.67 2.19 -9.42
CA SER A 64 -10.27 3.09 -10.52
C SER A 64 -11.21 2.95 -11.72
N ARG A 65 -11.58 1.74 -12.12
CA ARG A 65 -12.57 1.52 -13.20
C ARG A 65 -13.93 2.17 -12.92
N TRP A 66 -14.37 2.21 -11.66
CA TRP A 66 -15.66 2.81 -11.30
C TRP A 66 -15.62 4.34 -11.20
N LEU A 67 -14.47 4.91 -10.87
CA LEU A 67 -14.30 6.37 -10.70
C LEU A 67 -13.83 7.06 -11.98
N ASP A 68 -12.89 6.47 -12.70
CA ASP A 68 -12.27 7.04 -13.89
C ASP A 68 -12.86 6.46 -15.19
N GLY A 69 -13.80 5.51 -15.08
CA GLY A 69 -14.40 4.83 -16.22
C GLY A 69 -13.45 3.85 -16.91
N PRO A 70 -13.89 3.19 -18.00
CA PRO A 70 -13.13 2.15 -18.69
C PRO A 70 -11.81 2.64 -19.33
N GLU A 71 -11.51 3.94 -19.36
CA GLU A 71 -10.25 4.47 -19.89
C GLU A 71 -9.04 4.29 -18.95
N ALA A 72 -9.23 4.24 -17.63
CA ALA A 72 -8.10 4.10 -16.70
C ALA A 72 -7.57 2.66 -16.58
N ALA A 73 -8.27 1.67 -17.17
CA ALA A 73 -7.83 0.28 -17.20
C ALA A 73 -6.87 -0.04 -18.36
N ALA A 74 -6.52 0.94 -19.20
CA ALA A 74 -5.75 0.75 -20.44
C ALA A 74 -4.31 1.31 -20.41
N THR A 75 -3.62 1.19 -19.28
CA THR A 75 -2.14 1.11 -19.33
C THR A 75 -1.67 -0.20 -18.69
N PRO A 76 -1.83 -1.35 -19.39
CA PRO A 76 -0.81 -2.38 -19.24
C PRO A 76 0.52 -1.72 -19.63
N LEU A 77 1.49 -1.73 -18.71
CA LEU A 77 2.88 -1.38 -19.01
C LEU A 77 3.35 -2.32 -20.12
N THR A 78 3.21 -1.90 -21.36
CA THR A 78 3.89 -2.51 -22.49
C THR A 78 5.37 -2.33 -22.20
N PRO A 79 6.16 -3.41 -22.09
CA PRO A 79 7.61 -3.26 -22.08
C PRO A 79 7.97 -2.63 -23.44
N LEU A 80 8.46 -1.39 -23.39
CA LEU A 80 8.98 -0.71 -24.56
C LEU A 80 10.02 -1.65 -25.20
N PRO A 81 9.91 -2.00 -26.49
CA PRO A 81 10.97 -2.73 -27.16
C PRO A 81 12.17 -1.80 -27.18
N ILE A 82 13.15 -2.06 -26.32
CA ILE A 82 14.47 -1.45 -26.40
C ILE A 82 15.01 -1.86 -27.77
N ARG A 83 14.90 -0.96 -28.75
CA ARG A 83 15.63 -1.05 -30.00
C ARG A 83 17.10 -0.79 -29.64
N LEU A 84 17.78 -1.86 -29.25
CA LEU A 84 19.23 -1.94 -29.24
C LEU A 84 19.69 -1.73 -30.68
N SER A 85 19.97 -0.48 -31.03
CA SER A 85 20.81 -0.13 -32.17
C SER A 85 22.24 -0.57 -31.83
N VAL A 86 22.48 -1.89 -31.83
CA VAL A 86 23.83 -2.43 -31.91
C VAL A 86 24.29 -2.12 -33.33
N VAL A 87 24.99 -1.00 -33.48
CA VAL A 87 25.89 -0.79 -34.61
C VAL A 87 27.00 -1.82 -34.43
N LEU A 88 26.79 -2.99 -35.03
CA LEU A 88 27.79 -4.03 -35.17
C LEU A 88 28.70 -3.62 -36.34
N GLU A 89 29.67 -2.75 -36.06
CA GLU A 89 30.81 -2.55 -36.96
C GLU A 89 31.83 -3.66 -36.72
N SER A 90 31.86 -4.63 -37.63
CA SER A 90 33.02 -5.43 -38.04
C SER A 90 32.58 -6.21 -39.27
N GLY A 91 32.95 -5.76 -40.48
CA GLY A 91 34.08 -6.29 -41.24
C GLY A 91 33.63 -7.55 -42.00
N GLU A 92 33.86 -7.77 -43.28
CA GLU A 92 34.73 -7.18 -44.28
C GLU A 92 34.37 -7.89 -45.60
N ALA A 93 34.07 -7.15 -46.67
CA ALA A 93 34.19 -7.61 -48.06
C ALA A 93 34.05 -6.41 -49.01
N ALA A 94 35.21 -5.93 -49.49
CA ALA A 94 35.36 -4.92 -50.53
C ALA A 94 34.71 -5.37 -51.88
N PRO A 95 34.43 -4.47 -52.87
CA PRO A 95 35.49 -3.66 -53.50
C PRO A 95 35.17 -2.18 -53.81
N ARG A 96 36.22 -1.36 -53.62
CA ARG A 96 36.71 -0.25 -54.45
C ARG A 96 35.76 0.90 -54.84
N ARG A 97 36.00 2.09 -54.27
CA ARG A 97 36.34 3.31 -55.03
C ARG A 97 36.89 4.45 -54.15
N ALA A 98 38.11 4.88 -54.50
CA ALA A 98 38.73 6.21 -54.44
C ALA A 98 38.55 7.16 -53.21
N THR A 99 39.71 7.46 -52.61
CA THR A 99 40.20 8.68 -51.89
C THR A 99 39.65 10.04 -52.39
N PRO A 100 39.61 11.13 -51.58
CA PRO A 100 40.81 11.67 -50.90
C PRO A 100 40.69 12.30 -49.48
N SER A 101 41.80 12.13 -48.74
CA SER A 101 42.55 13.08 -47.90
C SER A 101 41.82 13.95 -46.85
N GLN A 102 42.00 13.60 -45.57
CA GLN A 102 41.94 14.56 -44.44
C GLN A 102 43.00 14.17 -43.37
N PRO A 103 43.82 15.12 -42.86
CA PRO A 103 44.92 14.83 -41.92
C PRO A 103 44.41 14.57 -40.48
N PRO A 104 45.17 13.82 -39.65
CA PRO A 104 44.74 13.39 -38.33
C PRO A 104 44.92 14.49 -37.27
N LEU A 105 43.88 14.76 -36.49
CA LEU A 105 43.97 15.54 -35.25
C LEU A 105 44.14 14.59 -34.05
N PRO A 106 44.84 15.04 -32.98
CA PRO A 106 45.37 14.19 -31.92
C PRO A 106 44.28 13.58 -31.04
N SER A 107 44.45 12.28 -30.74
CA SER A 107 43.65 11.53 -29.79
C SER A 107 43.69 12.17 -28.40
N VAL A 108 42.58 12.77 -27.99
CA VAL A 108 42.35 13.15 -26.59
C VAL A 108 42.17 11.84 -25.80
N PRO A 109 42.98 11.55 -24.77
CA PRO A 109 42.72 10.41 -23.91
C PRO A 109 41.46 10.70 -23.09
N VAL A 110 40.42 9.93 -23.32
CA VAL A 110 39.20 9.93 -22.49
C VAL A 110 39.57 9.27 -21.15
N PRO A 111 39.36 9.93 -19.99
CA PRO A 111 39.43 9.24 -18.71
C PRO A 111 38.18 8.36 -18.58
N VAL A 112 38.35 7.06 -18.77
CA VAL A 112 37.30 6.06 -18.50
C VAL A 112 37.40 5.68 -17.03
N GLU A 113 36.83 6.51 -16.16
CA GLU A 113 36.51 6.12 -14.78
C GLU A 113 35.00 6.15 -14.61
N SER A 114 34.35 5.03 -14.92
CA SER A 114 32.97 4.78 -14.51
C SER A 114 32.84 3.35 -14.01
N PRO A 115 33.04 3.17 -12.70
CA PRO A 115 32.07 2.41 -11.91
C PRO A 115 31.73 3.17 -10.62
N PRO A 116 30.44 3.37 -10.25
CA PRO A 116 29.84 2.43 -9.28
C PRO A 116 28.28 2.42 -9.23
N LEU A 117 27.55 2.68 -10.32
CA LEU A 117 26.08 2.73 -10.25
C LEU A 117 25.46 1.40 -9.77
N LEU A 118 26.02 0.27 -10.22
CA LEU A 118 25.61 -1.06 -9.78
C LEU A 118 25.87 -1.27 -8.27
N GLU A 119 27.04 -0.84 -7.79
CA GLU A 119 27.43 -0.97 -6.38
C GLU A 119 26.53 -0.11 -5.47
N HIS A 120 26.17 1.09 -5.94
CA HIS A 120 25.19 1.94 -5.26
C HIS A 120 23.81 1.29 -5.17
N LEU A 121 23.31 0.69 -6.26
CA LEU A 121 22.03 -0.02 -6.26
C LEU A 121 22.04 -1.26 -5.34
N VAL A 122 23.16 -1.98 -5.28
CA VAL A 122 23.34 -3.12 -4.36
C VAL A 122 23.34 -2.65 -2.91
N ALA A 123 24.05 -1.56 -2.60
CA ALA A 123 24.04 -0.96 -1.28
C ALA A 123 22.64 -0.47 -0.88
N GLN A 124 21.91 0.15 -1.81
CA GLN A 124 20.53 0.60 -1.58
C GLN A 124 19.58 -0.58 -1.32
N ASN A 125 19.65 -1.67 -2.09
CA ASN A 125 18.83 -2.85 -1.87
C ASN A 125 19.11 -3.48 -0.50
N ARG A 126 20.36 -3.54 -0.06
CA ARG A 126 20.71 -4.04 1.28
C ARG A 126 20.06 -3.21 2.39
N LEU A 127 20.06 -1.88 2.25
CA LEU A 127 19.40 -0.99 3.20
C LEU A 127 17.88 -1.18 3.22
N LEU A 128 17.26 -1.34 2.04
CA LEU A 128 15.83 -1.61 1.93
C LEU A 128 15.45 -2.94 2.58
N LEU A 129 16.22 -4.01 2.35
CA LEU A 129 16.00 -5.31 2.98
C LEU A 129 16.08 -5.21 4.50
N HIS A 130 17.13 -4.56 5.03
CA HIS A 130 17.26 -4.34 6.46
C HIS A 130 16.09 -3.52 7.02
N ARG A 131 15.59 -2.53 6.26
CA ARG A 131 14.42 -1.75 6.67
C ARG A 131 13.14 -2.58 6.67
N VAL A 132 12.97 -3.48 5.71
CA VAL A 132 11.85 -4.44 5.68
C VAL A 132 11.93 -5.36 6.90
N ASP A 133 13.09 -5.91 7.22
CA ASP A 133 13.26 -6.76 8.41
C ASP A 133 12.91 -6.02 9.70
N GLN A 134 13.34 -4.77 9.85
CA GLN A 134 12.95 -3.93 10.99
C GLN A 134 11.45 -3.70 11.08
N LEU A 135 10.78 -3.46 9.94
CA LEU A 135 9.34 -3.27 9.91
C LEU A 135 8.60 -4.57 10.26
N VAL A 136 9.07 -5.71 9.76
CA VAL A 136 8.51 -7.03 10.10
C VAL A 136 8.68 -7.32 11.59
N SER A 137 9.85 -7.06 12.18
CA SER A 137 10.06 -7.26 13.62
C SER A 137 9.19 -6.32 14.47
N ALA A 138 9.06 -5.06 14.05
CA ALA A 138 8.20 -4.10 14.74
C ALA A 138 6.73 -4.52 14.65
N GLU A 139 6.28 -5.00 13.49
CA GLU A 139 4.91 -5.47 13.28
C GLU A 139 4.61 -6.72 14.11
N ALA A 140 5.55 -7.67 14.17
CA ALA A 140 5.45 -8.85 15.02
C ALA A 140 5.33 -8.48 16.51
N SER A 141 6.17 -7.55 16.99
CA SER A 141 6.10 -7.09 18.39
C SER A 141 4.78 -6.38 18.71
N ARG A 142 4.25 -5.60 17.76
CA ARG A 142 2.95 -4.95 17.89
C ARG A 142 1.82 -5.97 17.94
N LYS A 143 1.83 -6.97 17.07
CA LYS A 143 0.84 -8.06 17.08
C LYS A 143 0.87 -8.82 18.40
N GLN A 144 2.06 -9.12 18.91
CA GLN A 144 2.20 -9.80 20.18
C GLN A 144 1.64 -8.96 21.34
N ALA A 145 1.95 -7.67 21.39
CA ALA A 145 1.39 -6.77 22.40
C ALA A 145 -0.15 -6.68 22.31
N MET A 146 -0.71 -6.71 21.11
CA MET A 146 -2.17 -6.72 20.91
C MET A 146 -2.81 -8.00 21.42
N ASN A 147 -2.24 -9.17 21.08
CA ASN A 147 -2.70 -10.45 21.58
C ASN A 147 -2.63 -10.53 23.11
N ASP A 148 -1.58 -10.00 23.72
CA ASP A 148 -1.44 -9.94 25.18
C ASP A 148 -2.54 -9.09 25.83
N LEU A 149 -2.90 -7.97 25.21
CA LEU A 149 -4.01 -7.13 25.66
C LEU A 149 -5.36 -7.85 25.50
N GLU A 150 -5.59 -8.51 24.37
CA GLU A 150 -6.81 -9.29 24.12
C GLU A 150 -6.99 -10.39 25.16
N LEU A 151 -5.93 -11.17 25.45
CA LEU A 151 -5.95 -12.21 26.47
C LEU A 151 -6.27 -11.64 27.86
N ARG A 152 -5.68 -10.50 28.23
CA ARG A 152 -5.96 -9.84 29.51
C ARG A 152 -7.39 -9.33 29.59
N LEU A 153 -7.93 -8.78 28.51
CA LEU A 153 -9.31 -8.31 28.47
C LEU A 153 -10.29 -9.46 28.63
N VAL A 154 -10.07 -10.57 27.93
CA VAL A 154 -10.91 -11.77 28.06
C VAL A 154 -10.86 -12.30 29.50
N ALA A 155 -9.67 -12.47 30.07
CA ALA A 155 -9.52 -12.94 31.45
C ALA A 155 -10.24 -12.02 32.46
N ASN A 156 -10.14 -10.70 32.29
CA ASN A 156 -10.84 -9.74 33.15
C ASN A 156 -12.36 -9.85 33.00
N ILE A 157 -12.88 -9.94 31.76
CA ILE A 157 -14.31 -10.11 31.52
C ILE A 157 -14.84 -11.39 32.19
N GLU A 158 -14.11 -12.51 32.06
CA GLU A 158 -14.46 -13.76 32.72
C GLU A 158 -14.48 -13.63 34.24
N GLU A 159 -13.49 -12.93 34.82
CA GLU A 159 -13.44 -12.67 36.26
C GLU A 159 -14.61 -11.80 36.72
N GLN A 160 -14.94 -10.73 35.98
CA GLN A 160 -16.09 -9.87 36.30
C GLN A 160 -17.41 -10.66 36.19
N HIS A 161 -17.57 -11.50 35.17
CA HIS A 161 -18.76 -12.35 35.04
C HIS A 161 -18.91 -13.31 36.22
N LYS A 162 -17.82 -13.95 36.67
CA LYS A 162 -17.84 -14.80 37.87
C LYS A 162 -18.24 -14.02 39.11
N LYS A 163 -17.62 -12.85 39.34
CA LYS A 163 -17.94 -11.97 40.48
C LYS A 163 -19.39 -11.48 40.45
N LEU A 164 -19.92 -11.15 39.27
CA LEU A 164 -21.32 -10.77 39.11
C LEU A 164 -22.25 -11.94 39.42
N GLY A 165 -21.92 -13.15 38.94
CA GLY A 165 -22.66 -14.37 39.26
C GLY A 165 -22.70 -14.66 40.77
N GLU A 166 -21.57 -14.56 41.45
CA GLU A 166 -21.48 -14.72 42.91
C GLU A 166 -22.33 -13.68 43.65
N ARG A 167 -22.23 -12.40 43.28
CA ARG A 167 -23.04 -11.32 43.86
C ARG A 167 -24.53 -11.53 43.67
N LEU A 168 -24.95 -12.01 42.50
CA LEU A 168 -26.35 -12.33 42.22
C LEU A 168 -26.83 -13.51 43.08
N LEU A 169 -26.01 -14.57 43.19
CA LEU A 169 -26.33 -15.71 44.05
C LEU A 169 -26.41 -15.31 45.52
N ASP A 170 -25.51 -14.46 46.00
CA ASP A 170 -25.52 -13.96 47.38
C ASP A 170 -26.72 -13.05 47.64
N SER A 171 -27.08 -12.20 46.68
CA SER A 171 -28.30 -11.40 46.72
C SER A 171 -29.54 -12.29 46.83
N LEU A 172 -29.67 -13.31 45.97
CA LEU A 172 -30.76 -14.27 45.99
C LEU A 172 -30.82 -15.07 47.30
N LYS A 173 -29.68 -15.57 47.80
CA LYS A 173 -29.59 -16.24 49.11
C LYS A 173 -30.03 -15.30 50.24
N SER A 174 -29.64 -14.03 50.19
CA SER A 174 -30.03 -13.04 51.20
C SER A 174 -31.54 -12.77 51.19
N LEU A 175 -32.16 -12.69 50.00
CA LEU A 175 -33.61 -12.55 49.84
C LEU A 175 -34.35 -13.78 50.35
N LEU A 176 -33.93 -14.98 49.94
CA LEU A 176 -34.51 -16.24 50.42
C LEU A 176 -34.43 -16.38 51.94
N ARG A 177 -33.29 -16.04 52.56
CA ARG A 177 -33.17 -16.02 54.03
C ARG A 177 -34.07 -15.00 54.72
N LYS A 178 -34.33 -13.85 54.08
CA LYS A 178 -35.28 -12.86 54.62
C LYS A 178 -36.71 -13.38 54.56
N PHE A 179 -37.12 -13.99 53.44
CA PHE A 179 -38.45 -14.58 53.29
C PHE A 179 -38.69 -15.80 54.18
N SER A 180 -37.66 -16.57 54.55
CA SER A 180 -37.84 -17.73 55.43
C SER A 180 -37.90 -17.38 56.93
N ARG A 181 -37.70 -16.11 57.31
CA ARG A 181 -37.68 -15.64 58.71
C ARG A 181 -38.88 -14.77 59.09
N GLY A 182 -39.70 -14.36 58.12
CA GLY A 182 -40.99 -13.70 58.34
C GLY A 182 -42.11 -14.71 58.24
#